data_AF-A0AAN5C5U0-F1
#
_entry.id   AF-A0AAN5C5U0-F1
#
_cell.length_a   1.000
_cell.length_b   1.000
_cell.length_c   1.000
_cell.angle_alpha   90.00
_cell.angle_beta   90.00
_cell.angle_gamma   90.00
#
_symmetry.space_group_name_H-M   'P 1'
#
loop_
_entity.id
_entity.type
_entity.pdbx_description
1 polymer ?
#
loop_
_entity_poly.entity_id
_entity_poly.type
_entity_poly.pdbx_seq_one_letter_code
_entity_poly.pdbx_strand_id
1 'polypeptide(L)'
;MPVTEFDFDALKDYITSSKDHTLRDIAVKEKKKYIGSSSSMTSVLSHFHYLLSAWRGVDIRTLSQGFPDKLRSFTRLLRAPSAMFLRYQDGVYAIDADKEFESANILMNLGKSMEKLLTLPKDDFERYRRSSENKISAEEEQAIPESYHYSTLGDFLMRSQLDAYDPRLPGTGMFDLKTRAVVSIRMDARNFERGLGYEIQNRYGAFESYEREFYDMIRAAFLKYSLQVRIGRMDGIFVAFHNIERIFGFQYVSLPEMDQTLHGQYDTALGDTEFRLSLALWNKILDKVTAKFPERSIRLHFETRDAQTPFMYIFAEPVTDDEIHSIQTRNQAEIDAYQRRVLNLAPSEEEDVPSTDGKEELQPSSSSDKQERSVDEETRSSEVGPDDYEAEYDSSAPLDEAFISEVENEVAEKAPNNGRELLAMTLVTKNFVNGRIVDRPNDLKTYDEWNVEYELSELKGEKAHALYAACQKRREKALTGRGEDEQDVANNVYIRRLREISKKGRDYRRNENRLDKANGIVVLDDSA
;
A
#
# COMPACT_ATOMS: atom_id res chain seq x y z
N MET A 1 -8.20 -22.78 -6.20
CA MET A 1 -9.18 -22.95 -5.11
C MET A 1 -9.88 -21.61 -4.90
N PRO A 2 -11.21 -21.52 -5.00
CA PRO A 2 -11.96 -20.31 -4.69
C PRO A 2 -11.75 -19.86 -3.24
N VAL A 3 -11.92 -18.56 -2.99
CA VAL A 3 -11.84 -17.96 -1.65
C VAL A 3 -12.77 -18.66 -0.65
N THR A 4 -13.98 -19.05 -1.07
CA THR A 4 -14.94 -19.73 -0.18
C THR A 4 -14.53 -21.15 0.22
N GLU A 5 -13.59 -21.75 -0.49
CA GLU A 5 -13.11 -23.12 -0.24
C GLU A 5 -11.78 -23.15 0.53
N PHE A 6 -11.01 -22.05 0.51
CA PHE A 6 -9.74 -21.95 1.20
C PHE A 6 -9.95 -21.67 2.69
N ASP A 7 -9.20 -22.36 3.53
CA ASP A 7 -9.25 -22.22 4.98
C ASP A 7 -8.26 -21.15 5.46
N PHE A 8 -8.72 -19.91 5.54
CA PHE A 8 -7.88 -18.79 5.97
C PHE A 8 -7.51 -18.85 7.45
N ASP A 9 -8.31 -19.53 8.27
CA ASP A 9 -8.06 -19.73 9.71
C ASP A 9 -6.82 -20.61 9.97
N ALA A 10 -6.40 -21.41 8.98
CA ALA A 10 -5.19 -22.21 9.08
C ALA A 10 -3.91 -21.42 8.75
N LEU A 11 -3.99 -20.18 8.26
CA LEU A 11 -2.80 -19.39 7.90
C LEU A 11 -2.10 -18.82 9.13
N LYS A 12 -0.78 -18.69 9.07
CA LYS A 12 -0.01 -18.00 10.12
C LYS A 12 -0.42 -16.54 10.28
N ASP A 13 -0.37 -16.12 11.53
CA ASP A 13 -0.43 -14.72 11.91
C ASP A 13 0.80 -13.96 11.42
N TYR A 14 0.54 -12.72 11.00
CA TYR A 14 1.62 -11.80 10.66
C TYR A 14 2.31 -11.28 11.92
N ILE A 15 3.63 -11.50 12.04
CA ILE A 15 4.43 -11.05 13.18
C ILE A 15 4.94 -9.63 12.93
N THR A 16 4.45 -8.66 13.71
CA THR A 16 4.96 -7.28 13.71
C THR A 16 6.36 -7.19 14.31
N SER A 17 7.13 -6.14 13.99
CA SER A 17 8.51 -5.99 14.47
C SER A 17 8.58 -6.00 16.00
N SER A 18 7.61 -5.38 16.68
CA SER A 18 7.53 -5.34 18.15
C SER A 18 7.14 -6.67 18.82
N LYS A 19 6.68 -7.65 18.05
CA LYS A 19 6.34 -9.00 18.54
C LYS A 19 7.39 -10.04 18.15
N ASP A 20 8.40 -9.66 17.38
CA ASP A 20 9.47 -10.57 16.95
C ASP A 20 10.63 -10.56 17.95
N HIS A 21 10.60 -11.52 18.88
CA HIS A 21 11.66 -11.69 19.87
C HIS A 21 13.01 -12.03 19.24
N THR A 22 13.03 -12.83 18.17
CA THR A 22 14.27 -13.21 17.48
C THR A 22 14.95 -11.98 16.87
N LEU A 23 14.17 -11.13 16.19
CA LEU A 23 14.67 -9.87 15.63
C LEU A 23 15.23 -8.95 16.73
N ARG A 24 14.55 -8.85 17.87
CA ARG A 24 15.02 -8.07 19.02
C ARG A 24 16.30 -8.63 19.62
N ASP A 25 16.40 -9.95 19.80
CA ASP A 25 17.58 -10.60 20.36
C ASP A 25 18.82 -10.39 19.47
N ILE A 26 18.64 -10.48 18.14
CA ILE A 26 19.69 -10.15 17.18
C ILE A 26 20.08 -8.67 17.31
N ALA A 27 19.12 -7.75 17.46
CA ALA A 27 19.43 -6.33 17.62
C ALA A 27 20.24 -6.05 18.89
N VAL A 28 19.87 -6.65 20.02
CA VAL A 28 20.62 -6.54 21.28
C VAL A 28 22.05 -7.07 21.10
N LYS A 29 22.20 -8.24 20.48
CA LYS A 29 23.51 -8.86 20.21
C LYS A 29 24.39 -7.97 19.31
N GLU A 30 23.81 -7.43 18.24
CA GLU A 30 24.50 -6.59 17.25
C GLU A 30 24.55 -5.10 17.65
N LYS A 31 24.07 -4.76 18.85
CA LYS A 31 24.01 -3.40 19.42
C LYS A 31 23.29 -2.41 18.51
N LYS A 32 22.18 -2.85 17.92
CA LYS A 32 21.30 -2.05 17.08
C LYS A 32 20.16 -1.47 17.89
N LYS A 33 19.79 -0.23 17.58
CA LYS A 33 18.80 0.55 18.34
C LYS A 33 17.40 0.46 17.73
N TYR A 34 17.32 0.29 16.42
CA TYR A 34 16.08 0.30 15.67
C TYR A 34 15.86 -1.04 14.97
N ILE A 35 14.70 -1.65 15.18
CA ILE A 35 14.29 -2.85 14.44
C ILE A 35 13.07 -2.57 13.58
N GLY A 36 13.02 -3.14 12.39
CA GLY A 36 11.89 -2.96 11.48
C GLY A 36 11.76 -4.08 10.46
N SER A 37 10.59 -4.21 9.88
CA SER A 37 10.32 -5.13 8.78
C SER A 37 10.25 -4.37 7.46
N SER A 38 10.48 -5.05 6.33
CA SER A 38 10.34 -4.46 5.01
C SER A 38 8.97 -3.76 4.84
N SER A 39 7.89 -4.39 5.30
CA SER A 39 6.54 -3.83 5.22
C SER A 39 6.33 -2.58 6.09
N SER A 40 6.93 -2.51 7.30
CA SER A 40 6.76 -1.38 8.22
C SER A 40 7.64 -0.17 7.90
N MET A 41 8.74 -0.38 7.16
CA MET A 41 9.69 0.69 6.85
C MET A 41 9.42 1.39 5.50
N THR A 42 8.85 0.68 4.54
CA THR A 42 8.74 1.15 3.14
C THR A 42 7.94 2.45 2.98
N SER A 43 6.86 2.67 3.73
CA SER A 43 6.05 3.89 3.59
C SER A 43 6.81 5.16 4.00
N VAL A 44 7.61 5.09 5.06
CA VAL A 44 8.48 6.20 5.48
C VAL A 44 9.63 6.39 4.50
N LEU A 45 10.25 5.31 4.04
CA LEU A 45 11.33 5.37 3.05
C LEU A 45 10.88 5.99 1.72
N SER A 46 9.63 5.80 1.30
CA SER A 46 9.06 6.51 0.14
C SER A 46 9.12 8.03 0.29
N HIS A 47 8.90 8.57 1.49
CA HIS A 47 9.03 10.02 1.72
C HIS A 47 10.48 10.52 1.55
N PHE A 48 11.47 9.72 1.94
CA PHE A 48 12.87 10.04 1.66
C PHE A 48 13.18 9.99 0.17
N HIS A 49 12.62 9.03 -0.58
CA HIS A 49 12.70 9.03 -2.04
C HIS A 49 12.12 10.32 -2.63
N TYR A 50 10.92 10.75 -2.21
CA TYR A 50 10.31 12.00 -2.70
C TYR A 50 11.19 13.22 -2.40
N LEU A 51 11.82 13.26 -1.23
CA LEU A 51 12.68 14.37 -0.81
C LEU A 51 13.99 14.40 -1.62
N LEU A 52 14.72 13.28 -1.65
CA LEU A 52 16.05 13.19 -2.27
C LEU A 52 15.98 13.27 -3.80
N SER A 53 14.92 12.72 -4.39
CA SER A 53 14.70 12.74 -5.85
C SER A 53 14.01 14.01 -6.34
N ALA A 54 13.71 14.95 -5.45
CA ALA A 54 12.91 16.14 -5.73
C ALA A 54 11.63 15.81 -6.53
N TRP A 55 10.81 14.92 -5.96
CA TRP A 55 9.57 14.41 -6.57
C TRP A 55 9.75 13.92 -8.00
N ARG A 56 10.78 13.11 -8.26
CA ARG A 56 10.99 12.50 -9.57
C ARG A 56 9.74 11.73 -10.00
N GLY A 57 9.25 12.06 -11.18
CA GLY A 57 8.17 11.33 -11.81
C GLY A 57 8.66 9.98 -12.34
N VAL A 58 7.76 9.01 -12.38
CA VAL A 58 8.05 7.69 -12.94
C VAL A 58 8.37 7.79 -14.43
N ASP A 59 9.29 6.95 -14.87
CA ASP A 59 9.63 6.76 -16.27
C ASP A 59 8.72 5.68 -16.88
N ILE A 60 7.92 6.12 -17.86
CA ILE A 60 6.95 5.30 -18.57
C ILE A 60 7.41 4.91 -19.97
N ARG A 61 8.70 5.09 -20.31
CA ARG A 61 9.26 4.72 -21.62
C ARG A 61 9.19 3.22 -21.92
N THR A 62 8.95 2.38 -20.91
CA THR A 62 8.71 0.95 -21.05
C THR A 62 7.32 0.63 -21.61
N LEU A 63 6.40 1.60 -21.64
CA LEU A 63 5.07 1.46 -22.24
C LEU A 63 5.09 1.84 -23.72
N SER A 64 4.08 1.40 -24.46
CA SER A 64 3.89 1.77 -25.86
C SER A 64 3.61 3.27 -26.02
N GLN A 65 4.05 3.83 -27.14
CA GLN A 65 3.84 5.25 -27.44
C GLN A 65 2.35 5.62 -27.50
N GLY A 66 1.51 4.68 -27.94
CA GLY A 66 0.06 4.83 -28.07
C GLY A 66 -0.71 4.67 -26.75
N PHE A 67 -0.05 4.38 -25.62
CA PHE A 67 -0.74 4.34 -24.33
C PHE A 67 -1.28 5.73 -23.98
N PRO A 68 -2.57 5.89 -23.64
CA PRO A 68 -3.21 7.19 -23.54
C PRO A 68 -2.69 8.01 -22.36
N ASP A 69 -2.56 7.42 -21.17
CA ASP A 69 -2.22 8.19 -19.97
C ASP A 69 -0.74 8.58 -19.95
N LYS A 70 -0.48 9.86 -19.68
CA LYS A 70 0.88 10.42 -19.62
C LYS A 70 1.32 10.82 -18.22
N LEU A 71 0.49 10.61 -17.20
CA LEU A 71 0.81 11.00 -15.82
C LEU A 71 2.02 10.23 -15.28
N ARG A 72 2.98 10.97 -14.74
CA ARG A 72 4.22 10.43 -14.16
C ARG A 72 4.29 10.56 -12.64
N SER A 73 3.24 11.08 -12.01
CA SER A 73 3.17 11.20 -10.56
C SER A 73 2.84 9.86 -9.90
N PHE A 74 3.38 9.59 -8.71
CA PHE A 74 2.87 8.53 -7.84
C PHE A 74 1.39 8.78 -7.50
N THR A 75 0.66 7.72 -7.19
CA THR A 75 -0.76 7.85 -6.83
C THR A 75 -0.95 8.69 -5.56
N ARG A 76 -2.11 9.35 -5.44
CA ARG A 76 -2.49 10.14 -4.25
C ARG A 76 -2.25 9.39 -2.94
N LEU A 77 -2.54 8.09 -2.92
CA LEU A 77 -2.35 7.23 -1.75
C LEU A 77 -0.87 7.09 -1.36
N LEU A 78 0.02 6.87 -2.32
CA LEU A 78 1.46 6.77 -2.05
C LEU A 78 2.08 8.10 -1.62
N ARG A 79 1.45 9.23 -2.00
CA ARG A 79 1.89 10.59 -1.64
C ARG A 79 1.36 11.05 -0.29
N ALA A 80 0.44 10.31 0.32
CA ALA A 80 -0.16 10.64 1.60
C ALA A 80 0.89 10.60 2.73
N PRO A 81 0.72 11.36 3.82
CA PRO A 81 1.61 11.27 4.97
C PRO A 81 1.71 9.84 5.51
N SER A 82 2.94 9.40 5.76
CA SER A 82 3.21 8.11 6.40
C SER A 82 3.24 8.27 7.91
N ALA A 83 2.64 7.31 8.62
CA ALA A 83 2.68 7.23 10.07
C ALA A 83 3.24 5.88 10.53
N MET A 84 3.91 5.88 11.67
CA MET A 84 4.45 4.68 12.29
C MET A 84 4.53 4.82 13.81
N PHE A 85 4.61 3.68 14.48
CA PHE A 85 4.97 3.63 15.89
C PHE A 85 6.42 3.17 16.04
N LEU A 86 7.12 3.84 16.94
CA LEU A 86 8.42 3.47 17.43
C LEU A 86 8.23 2.96 18.87
N ARG A 87 8.08 1.65 19.03
CA ARG A 87 7.74 1.01 20.31
C ARG A 87 9.01 0.67 21.08
N TYR A 88 9.14 1.21 22.29
CA TYR A 88 10.31 0.92 23.13
C TYR A 88 10.13 -0.40 23.88
N GLN A 89 11.13 -1.29 23.80
CA GLN A 89 11.16 -2.57 24.51
C GLN A 89 12.62 -2.94 24.81
N ASP A 90 12.98 -3.03 26.09
CA ASP A 90 14.26 -3.58 26.55
C ASP A 90 15.51 -2.97 25.87
N GLY A 91 15.54 -1.63 25.71
CA GLY A 91 16.66 -0.92 25.10
C GLY A 91 16.63 -0.83 23.56
N VAL A 92 15.64 -1.46 22.92
CA VAL A 92 15.45 -1.46 21.46
C VAL A 92 14.13 -0.77 21.11
N TYR A 93 14.10 -0.11 19.97
CA TYR A 93 12.92 0.54 19.43
C TYR A 93 12.42 -0.16 18.17
N ALA A 94 11.22 -0.74 18.24
CA ALA A 94 10.59 -1.46 17.13
C ALA A 94 9.70 -0.55 16.27
N ILE A 95 9.88 -0.62 14.95
CA ILE A 95 9.13 0.13 13.95
C ILE A 95 7.94 -0.71 13.49
N ASP A 96 6.76 -0.29 13.91
CA ASP A 96 5.47 -0.85 13.51
C ASP A 96 4.70 0.13 12.62
N ALA A 97 4.00 -0.41 11.62
CA ALA A 97 3.13 0.40 10.77
C ALA A 97 1.93 0.93 11.57
N ASP A 98 1.49 2.14 11.24
CA ASP A 98 0.27 2.74 11.80
C ASP A 98 -0.96 2.27 11.02
N LYS A 99 -1.87 1.58 11.72
CA LYS A 99 -3.09 0.99 11.15
C LYS A 99 -4.37 1.81 11.39
N GLU A 100 -4.27 3.06 11.83
CA GLU A 100 -5.42 3.89 12.24
C GLU A 100 -6.55 3.95 11.19
N PHE A 101 -6.17 4.01 9.91
CA PHE A 101 -7.09 4.06 8.78
C PHE A 101 -7.00 2.82 7.89
N GLU A 102 -6.57 1.68 8.45
CA GLU A 102 -6.61 0.43 7.73
C GLU A 102 -8.07 0.05 7.45
N SER A 103 -8.34 -0.34 6.21
CA SER A 103 -9.69 -0.67 5.74
C SER A 103 -9.77 -2.14 5.36
N ALA A 104 -10.90 -2.77 5.66
CA ALA A 104 -11.18 -4.13 5.24
C ALA A 104 -11.06 -4.28 3.72
N ASN A 105 -10.33 -5.30 3.27
CA ASN A 105 -10.24 -5.67 1.86
C ASN A 105 -9.90 -7.16 1.71
N ILE A 106 -10.38 -7.79 0.64
CA ILE A 106 -10.14 -9.20 0.33
C ILE A 106 -8.70 -9.49 -0.12
N LEU A 107 -8.00 -8.47 -0.64
CA LEU A 107 -6.72 -8.63 -1.33
C LEU A 107 -5.60 -9.11 -0.41
N MET A 108 -5.61 -8.72 0.87
CA MET A 108 -4.58 -9.17 1.82
C MET A 108 -4.60 -10.68 2.01
N ASN A 109 -5.77 -11.26 2.25
CA ASN A 109 -5.91 -12.71 2.47
C ASN A 109 -5.68 -13.49 1.19
N LEU A 110 -6.18 -12.98 0.06
CA LEU A 110 -5.92 -13.58 -1.25
C LEU A 110 -4.43 -13.60 -1.61
N GLY A 111 -3.67 -12.57 -1.23
CA GLY A 111 -2.22 -12.53 -1.38
C GLY A 111 -1.55 -13.74 -0.73
N LYS A 112 -1.84 -13.99 0.56
CA LYS A 112 -1.30 -15.15 1.30
C LYS A 112 -1.70 -16.50 0.66
N SER A 113 -2.96 -16.64 0.28
CA SER A 113 -3.44 -17.88 -0.36
C SER A 113 -2.74 -18.13 -1.71
N MET A 114 -2.54 -17.08 -2.51
CA MET A 114 -1.86 -17.22 -3.80
C MET A 114 -0.36 -17.39 -3.66
N GLU A 115 0.27 -16.83 -2.63
CA GLU A 115 1.66 -17.13 -2.29
C GLU A 115 1.85 -18.64 -2.06
N LYS A 116 0.99 -19.25 -1.23
CA LYS A 116 0.97 -20.71 -1.02
C LYS A 116 0.69 -21.48 -2.31
N LEU A 117 -0.26 -21.03 -3.13
CA LEU A 117 -0.57 -21.66 -4.42
C LEU A 117 0.64 -21.69 -5.36
N LEU A 118 1.48 -20.65 -5.33
CA LEU A 118 2.62 -20.48 -6.24
C LEU A 118 3.93 -21.07 -5.68
N THR A 119 3.96 -21.48 -4.41
CA THR A 119 5.17 -21.99 -3.74
C THR A 119 5.06 -23.43 -3.29
N LEU A 120 3.86 -23.95 -3.06
CA LEU A 120 3.65 -25.31 -2.59
C LEU A 120 3.37 -26.30 -3.72
N PRO A 121 3.78 -27.57 -3.56
CA PRO A 121 3.22 -28.66 -4.35
C PRO A 121 1.70 -28.68 -4.26
N LYS A 122 1.05 -29.11 -5.35
CA LYS A 122 -0.42 -29.13 -5.44
C LYS A 122 -1.08 -29.89 -4.28
N ASP A 123 -0.56 -31.07 -3.95
CA ASP A 123 -1.15 -31.91 -2.91
C ASP A 123 -1.07 -31.25 -1.53
N ASP A 124 -0.01 -30.51 -1.24
CA ASP A 124 0.14 -29.73 -0.01
C ASP A 124 -0.79 -28.52 0.01
N PHE A 125 -0.93 -27.81 -1.12
CA PHE A 125 -1.86 -26.69 -1.23
C PHE A 125 -3.33 -27.12 -1.04
N GLU A 126 -3.71 -28.30 -1.52
CA GLU A 126 -5.06 -28.85 -1.34
C GLU A 126 -5.37 -29.19 0.14
N ARG A 127 -4.37 -29.30 1.02
CA ARG A 127 -4.57 -29.44 2.47
C ARG A 127 -5.16 -28.19 3.13
N TYR A 128 -5.06 -27.02 2.49
CA TYR A 128 -5.71 -25.78 2.95
C TYR A 128 -7.18 -25.69 2.50
N ARG A 129 -7.70 -26.67 1.76
CA ARG A 129 -9.12 -26.72 1.43
C ARG A 129 -9.93 -27.06 2.68
N ARG A 130 -11.00 -26.31 2.95
CA ARG A 130 -11.91 -26.54 4.09
C ARG A 130 -12.47 -27.97 4.14
N SER A 131 -12.72 -28.57 2.97
CA SER A 131 -13.26 -29.93 2.83
C SER A 131 -12.18 -31.02 2.75
N SER A 132 -10.89 -30.68 2.94
CA SER A 132 -9.81 -31.67 2.84
C SER A 132 -9.88 -32.68 3.99
N GLU A 133 -9.76 -33.97 3.67
CA GLU A 133 -9.69 -35.03 4.69
C GLU A 133 -8.37 -34.99 5.47
N ASN A 134 -7.28 -34.55 4.81
CA ASN A 134 -5.95 -34.36 5.42
C ASN A 134 -5.63 -32.87 5.58
N LYS A 135 -6.57 -32.14 6.19
CA LYS A 135 -6.46 -30.70 6.39
C LYS A 135 -5.25 -30.35 7.27
N ILE A 136 -4.49 -29.33 6.89
CA ILE A 136 -3.42 -28.79 7.72
C ILE A 136 -4.04 -28.12 8.97
N SER A 137 -3.51 -28.42 10.15
CA SER A 137 -3.95 -27.75 11.39
C SER A 137 -3.22 -26.42 11.60
N ALA A 138 -3.79 -25.52 12.39
CA ALA A 138 -3.13 -24.25 12.71
C ALA A 138 -1.80 -24.47 13.45
N GLU A 139 -1.72 -25.49 14.32
CA GLU A 139 -0.50 -25.87 15.02
C GLU A 139 0.57 -26.40 14.07
N GLU A 140 0.17 -27.23 13.10
CA GLU A 140 1.08 -27.73 12.08
C GLU A 140 1.60 -26.59 11.21
N GLU A 141 0.71 -25.71 10.73
CA GLU A 141 1.12 -24.53 9.96
C GLU A 141 2.12 -23.71 10.77
N GLN A 142 1.80 -23.36 12.02
CA GLN A 142 2.65 -22.51 12.87
C GLN A 142 4.04 -23.13 13.13
N ALA A 143 4.15 -24.47 13.10
CA ALA A 143 5.42 -25.18 13.26
C ALA A 143 6.32 -25.11 12.01
N ILE A 144 5.77 -24.79 10.83
CA ILE A 144 6.57 -24.61 9.62
C ILE A 144 7.42 -23.34 9.77
N PRO A 145 8.75 -23.40 9.66
CA PRO A 145 9.58 -22.21 9.79
C PRO A 145 9.38 -21.26 8.61
N GLU A 146 9.22 -19.97 8.91
CA GLU A 146 9.31 -18.91 7.90
C GLU A 146 10.77 -18.57 7.60
N SER A 147 11.06 -18.26 6.34
CA SER A 147 12.40 -17.85 5.92
C SER A 147 12.55 -16.33 6.00
N TYR A 148 13.52 -15.88 6.80
CA TYR A 148 13.82 -14.46 6.98
C TYR A 148 15.25 -14.13 6.60
N HIS A 149 15.43 -12.96 5.97
CA HIS A 149 16.71 -12.31 5.78
C HIS A 149 16.85 -11.13 6.75
N TYR A 150 18.00 -11.03 7.40
CA TYR A 150 18.32 -9.95 8.34
C TYR A 150 19.48 -9.11 7.80
N SER A 151 19.25 -7.80 7.68
CA SER A 151 20.21 -6.82 7.14
C SER A 151 20.44 -5.70 8.15
N THR A 152 21.67 -5.17 8.22
CA THR A 152 21.98 -4.00 9.06
C THR A 152 22.49 -2.82 8.25
N LEU A 153 22.07 -1.61 8.61
CA LEU A 153 22.67 -0.37 8.13
C LEU A 153 22.55 0.72 9.21
N GLY A 154 23.68 1.29 9.62
CA GLY A 154 23.71 2.19 10.80
C GLY A 154 23.22 1.46 12.05
N ASP A 155 22.25 2.06 12.74
CA ASP A 155 21.61 1.51 13.94
C ASP A 155 20.35 0.70 13.65
N PHE A 156 20.01 0.51 12.37
CA PHE A 156 18.91 -0.35 11.95
C PHE A 156 19.35 -1.81 11.84
N LEU A 157 18.50 -2.69 12.36
CA LEU A 157 18.39 -4.09 11.97
C LEU A 157 17.04 -4.31 11.30
N MET A 158 17.06 -4.78 10.06
CA MET A 158 15.89 -4.92 9.21
C MET A 158 15.64 -6.39 8.88
N ARG A 159 14.38 -6.81 8.94
CA ARG A 159 13.92 -8.15 8.56
C ARG A 159 13.12 -8.09 7.27
N SER A 160 13.42 -8.98 6.34
CA SER A 160 12.51 -9.30 5.23
C SER A 160 12.15 -10.76 5.26
N GLN A 161 10.87 -11.07 5.07
CA GLN A 161 10.45 -12.42 4.69
C GLN A 161 10.91 -12.68 3.26
N LEU A 162 11.23 -13.93 2.98
CA LEU A 162 11.68 -14.41 1.67
C LEU A 162 10.64 -15.38 1.12
N ASP A 163 10.06 -15.03 -0.02
CA ASP A 163 8.92 -15.78 -0.57
C ASP A 163 9.39 -16.94 -1.47
N ALA A 164 10.37 -16.71 -2.33
CA ALA A 164 10.80 -17.71 -3.31
C ALA A 164 12.29 -17.64 -3.67
N TYR A 165 12.81 -18.77 -4.12
CA TYR A 165 14.17 -18.96 -4.61
C TYR A 165 14.15 -19.77 -5.91
N ASP A 166 14.91 -19.32 -6.92
CA ASP A 166 15.15 -20.09 -8.14
C ASP A 166 16.62 -19.93 -8.60
N PRO A 167 17.40 -21.02 -8.71
CA PRO A 167 18.81 -20.95 -9.10
C PRO A 167 19.04 -20.51 -10.55
N ARG A 168 18.00 -20.46 -11.38
CA ARG A 168 18.08 -19.99 -12.78
C ARG A 168 18.12 -18.46 -12.87
N LEU A 169 17.69 -17.75 -11.83
CA LEU A 169 17.76 -16.30 -11.77
C LEU A 169 19.19 -15.83 -11.45
N PRO A 170 19.62 -14.68 -11.99
CA PRO A 170 20.92 -14.10 -11.66
C PRO A 170 20.97 -13.63 -10.20
N GLY A 171 22.18 -13.37 -9.70
CA GLY A 171 22.38 -12.79 -8.37
C GLY A 171 22.23 -13.82 -7.25
N THR A 172 21.36 -13.53 -6.29
CA THR A 172 21.08 -14.43 -5.15
C THR A 172 20.12 -15.56 -5.50
N GLY A 173 19.34 -15.40 -6.56
CA GLY A 173 18.22 -16.28 -6.92
C GLY A 173 16.96 -16.04 -6.07
N MET A 174 17.00 -15.13 -5.09
CA MET A 174 15.87 -14.82 -4.22
C MET A 174 14.98 -13.75 -4.85
N PHE A 175 13.67 -13.93 -4.78
CA PHE A 175 12.71 -12.95 -5.27
C PHE A 175 11.42 -12.95 -4.45
N ASP A 176 10.76 -11.79 -4.48
CA ASP A 176 9.52 -11.55 -3.77
C ASP A 176 8.33 -12.00 -4.64
N LEU A 177 7.32 -12.65 -4.05
CA LEU A 177 6.10 -13.01 -4.78
C LEU A 177 5.07 -11.90 -4.58
N LYS A 178 4.47 -11.47 -5.69
CA LYS A 178 3.46 -10.42 -5.68
C LYS A 178 2.29 -10.80 -6.54
N THR A 179 1.15 -10.26 -6.18
CA THR A 179 -0.09 -10.50 -6.88
C THR A 179 -0.71 -9.17 -7.21
N ARG A 180 -1.23 -9.06 -8.44
CA ARG A 180 -1.81 -7.85 -8.97
C ARG A 180 -3.23 -8.12 -9.42
N ALA A 181 -4.18 -7.73 -8.59
CA ALA A 181 -5.57 -7.70 -9.00
C ALA A 181 -5.78 -6.66 -10.10
N VAL A 182 -6.60 -6.98 -11.09
CA VAL A 182 -6.97 -6.04 -12.16
C VAL A 182 -7.66 -4.79 -11.63
N VAL A 183 -7.62 -3.72 -12.41
CA VAL A 183 -8.11 -2.39 -12.02
C VAL A 183 -9.56 -2.39 -11.53
N SER A 184 -10.44 -3.23 -12.09
CA SER A 184 -11.84 -3.35 -11.66
C SER A 184 -11.98 -3.80 -10.20
N ILE A 185 -11.06 -4.63 -9.70
CA ILE A 185 -11.03 -5.11 -8.33
C ILE A 185 -10.37 -4.07 -7.43
N ARG A 186 -9.26 -3.48 -7.87
CA ARG A 186 -8.51 -2.50 -7.06
C ARG A 186 -9.31 -1.24 -6.76
N MET A 187 -10.15 -0.81 -7.70
CA MET A 187 -10.97 0.39 -7.57
C MET A 187 -12.25 0.20 -6.76
N ASP A 188 -12.66 -1.05 -6.53
CA ASP A 188 -13.87 -1.40 -5.78
C ASP A 188 -13.67 -2.71 -4.99
N ALA A 189 -12.64 -2.74 -4.13
CA ALA A 189 -12.23 -3.96 -3.42
C ALA A 189 -13.28 -4.46 -2.40
N ARG A 190 -14.17 -3.57 -1.93
CA ARG A 190 -15.27 -3.90 -1.02
C ARG A 190 -16.41 -4.63 -1.73
N ASN A 191 -16.67 -4.32 -3.00
CA ASN A 191 -17.69 -4.94 -3.86
C ASN A 191 -17.05 -5.66 -5.07
N PHE A 192 -15.96 -6.37 -4.81
CA PHE A 192 -15.11 -6.96 -5.83
C PHE A 192 -15.86 -7.92 -6.78
N GLU A 193 -16.97 -8.52 -6.33
CA GLU A 193 -17.84 -9.42 -7.11
C GLU A 193 -18.34 -8.76 -8.39
N ARG A 194 -18.53 -7.44 -8.37
CA ARG A 194 -18.96 -6.66 -9.54
C ARG A 194 -17.83 -6.52 -10.57
N GLY A 195 -16.58 -6.56 -10.12
CA GLY A 195 -15.37 -6.41 -10.93
C GLY A 195 -14.73 -7.72 -11.43
N LEU A 196 -15.14 -8.89 -10.91
CA LEU A 196 -14.57 -10.21 -11.24
C LEU A 196 -14.51 -10.49 -12.75
N GLY A 197 -15.49 -9.98 -13.49
CA GLY A 197 -15.60 -10.25 -14.92
C GLY A 197 -14.60 -9.52 -15.82
N TYR A 198 -13.76 -8.65 -15.27
CA TYR A 198 -12.73 -7.97 -16.07
C TYR A 198 -11.66 -8.97 -16.49
N GLU A 199 -11.31 -8.98 -17.76
CA GLU A 199 -10.34 -9.90 -18.37
C GLU A 199 -9.19 -9.10 -19.00
N ILE A 200 -7.96 -9.60 -18.89
CA ILE A 200 -6.84 -9.07 -19.68
C ILE A 200 -6.86 -9.79 -21.04
N GLN A 201 -7.38 -9.12 -22.06
CA GLN A 201 -7.53 -9.68 -23.41
C GLN A 201 -6.38 -9.29 -24.35
N ASN A 202 -5.74 -8.14 -24.09
CA ASN A 202 -4.74 -7.55 -24.99
C ASN A 202 -3.42 -7.24 -24.28
N ARG A 203 -2.33 -7.11 -25.05
CA ARG A 203 -1.06 -6.63 -24.50
C ARG A 203 -1.07 -5.12 -24.27
N TYR A 204 -1.66 -4.38 -25.22
CA TYR A 204 -1.67 -2.92 -25.27
C TYR A 204 -3.08 -2.37 -25.11
N GLY A 205 -3.19 -1.13 -24.63
CA GLY A 205 -4.46 -0.40 -24.59
C GLY A 205 -4.81 0.16 -23.21
N ALA A 206 -5.90 0.94 -23.15
CA ALA A 206 -6.32 1.66 -21.96
C ALA A 206 -7.04 0.79 -20.92
N PHE A 207 -7.68 -0.30 -21.35
CA PHE A 207 -8.42 -1.24 -20.52
C PHE A 207 -8.28 -2.65 -21.12
N GLU A 208 -8.60 -3.66 -20.30
CA GLU A 208 -8.52 -5.08 -20.65
C GLU A 208 -7.15 -5.45 -21.21
N SER A 209 -6.11 -4.79 -20.70
CA SER A 209 -4.75 -4.86 -21.22
C SER A 209 -3.72 -5.06 -20.11
N TYR A 210 -2.66 -5.79 -20.43
CA TYR A 210 -1.50 -5.92 -19.57
C TYR A 210 -0.84 -4.55 -19.32
N GLU A 211 -0.71 -3.73 -20.37
CA GLU A 211 -0.09 -2.40 -20.30
C GLU A 211 -0.75 -1.47 -19.29
N ARG A 212 -2.09 -1.48 -19.18
CA ARG A 212 -2.84 -0.75 -18.14
C ARG A 212 -2.42 -1.21 -16.75
N GLU A 213 -2.42 -2.53 -16.51
CA GLU A 213 -2.09 -3.07 -15.20
C GLU A 213 -0.64 -2.79 -14.80
N PHE A 214 0.28 -2.85 -15.77
CA PHE A 214 1.69 -2.53 -15.58
C PHE A 214 1.92 -1.03 -15.30
N TYR A 215 1.29 -0.13 -16.06
CA TYR A 215 1.35 1.31 -15.81
C TYR A 215 0.86 1.69 -14.41
N ASP A 216 -0.29 1.16 -14.02
CA ASP A 216 -0.83 1.39 -12.68
C ASP A 216 0.10 0.80 -11.60
N MET A 217 0.84 -0.27 -11.90
CA MET A 217 1.77 -0.91 -10.96
C MET A 217 3.03 -0.06 -10.76
N ILE A 218 3.57 0.51 -11.84
CA ILE A 218 4.68 1.48 -11.78
C ILE A 218 4.33 2.63 -10.83
N ARG A 219 3.15 3.23 -10.99
CA ARG A 219 2.74 4.41 -10.22
C ARG A 219 2.31 4.14 -8.78
N ALA A 220 1.89 2.91 -8.47
CA ALA A 220 1.21 2.60 -7.21
C ALA A 220 1.93 1.57 -6.33
N ALA A 221 2.92 0.84 -6.84
CA ALA A 221 3.51 -0.28 -6.12
C ALA A 221 5.04 -0.40 -6.26
N PHE A 222 5.61 -0.06 -7.43
CA PHE A 222 7.03 -0.30 -7.69
C PHE A 222 7.99 0.35 -6.69
N LEU A 223 7.69 1.56 -6.20
CA LEU A 223 8.53 2.19 -5.18
C LEU A 223 8.58 1.34 -3.89
N LYS A 224 7.43 0.79 -3.46
CA LYS A 224 7.39 -0.10 -2.31
C LYS A 224 8.16 -1.40 -2.59
N TYR A 225 7.94 -2.01 -3.75
CA TYR A 225 8.57 -3.28 -4.11
C TYR A 225 10.09 -3.15 -4.24
N SER A 226 10.60 -2.08 -4.87
CA SER A 226 12.04 -1.86 -4.99
C SER A 226 12.71 -1.68 -3.63
N LEU A 227 12.04 -1.02 -2.68
CA LEU A 227 12.49 -0.89 -1.30
C LEU A 227 12.47 -2.23 -0.55
N GLN A 228 11.43 -3.05 -0.73
CA GLN A 228 11.35 -4.39 -0.14
C GLN A 228 12.48 -5.30 -0.66
N VAL A 229 12.69 -5.29 -1.98
CA VAL A 229 13.75 -6.04 -2.65
C VAL A 229 15.13 -5.64 -2.13
N ARG A 230 15.39 -4.34 -1.93
CA ARG A 230 16.64 -3.84 -1.33
C ARG A 230 16.83 -4.25 0.13
N ILE A 231 15.78 -4.16 0.94
CA ILE A 231 15.83 -4.57 2.36
C ILE A 231 16.11 -6.07 2.47
N GLY A 232 15.43 -6.88 1.66
CA GLY A 232 15.53 -8.33 1.64
C GLY A 232 16.70 -8.89 0.85
N ARG A 233 17.52 -8.04 0.20
CA ARG A 233 18.61 -8.44 -0.71
C ARG A 233 18.14 -9.44 -1.79
N MET A 234 16.97 -9.18 -2.35
CA MET A 234 16.38 -9.96 -3.43
C MET A 234 16.80 -9.40 -4.80
N ASP A 235 16.64 -10.18 -5.87
CA ASP A 235 17.01 -9.79 -7.24
C ASP A 235 15.84 -9.15 -8.03
N GLY A 236 14.61 -9.28 -7.51
CA GLY A 236 13.42 -8.76 -8.16
C GLY A 236 12.14 -9.27 -7.52
N ILE A 237 11.04 -9.13 -8.26
CA ILE A 237 9.72 -9.63 -7.88
C ILE A 237 9.13 -10.49 -8.99
N PHE A 238 8.25 -11.42 -8.63
CA PHE A 238 7.43 -12.18 -9.57
C PHE A 238 5.96 -11.87 -9.35
N VAL A 239 5.30 -11.32 -10.36
CA VAL A 239 3.95 -10.78 -10.28
C VAL A 239 2.96 -11.72 -11.00
N ALA A 240 1.94 -12.18 -10.28
CA ALA A 240 0.78 -12.86 -10.86
C ALA A 240 -0.38 -11.87 -11.08
N PHE A 241 -0.80 -11.67 -12.33
CA PHE A 241 -1.96 -10.82 -12.65
C PHE A 241 -3.25 -11.63 -12.62
N HIS A 242 -4.28 -11.14 -11.92
CA HIS A 242 -5.51 -11.92 -11.71
C HIS A 242 -6.76 -11.06 -11.55
N ASN A 243 -7.94 -11.65 -11.73
CA ASN A 243 -9.24 -11.07 -11.38
C ASN A 243 -9.89 -11.77 -10.17
N ILE A 244 -9.09 -12.46 -9.35
CA ILE A 244 -9.48 -13.31 -8.21
C ILE A 244 -10.00 -14.69 -8.65
N GLU A 245 -10.78 -14.77 -9.72
CA GLU A 245 -11.26 -16.06 -10.25
C GLU A 245 -10.21 -16.78 -11.10
N ARG A 246 -9.37 -16.02 -11.81
CA ARG A 246 -8.40 -16.52 -12.78
C ARG A 246 -7.09 -15.73 -12.72
N ILE A 247 -5.98 -16.43 -12.93
CA ILE A 247 -4.68 -15.82 -13.21
C ILE A 247 -4.55 -15.67 -14.74
N PHE A 248 -4.22 -14.46 -15.19
CA PHE A 248 -4.05 -14.13 -16.61
C PHE A 248 -2.64 -14.42 -17.11
N GLY A 249 -1.66 -14.27 -16.24
CA GLY A 249 -0.27 -14.46 -16.57
C GLY A 249 0.65 -14.01 -15.46
N PHE A 250 1.93 -14.25 -15.69
CA PHE A 250 2.99 -13.97 -14.75
C PHE A 250 4.06 -13.09 -15.39
N GLN A 251 4.74 -12.30 -14.56
CA GLN A 251 5.88 -11.49 -14.98
C GLN A 251 6.92 -11.42 -13.88
N TYR A 252 8.16 -11.78 -14.21
CA TYR A 252 9.31 -11.41 -13.40
C TYR A 252 9.72 -9.97 -13.73
N VAL A 253 9.93 -9.15 -12.70
CA VAL A 253 10.44 -7.77 -12.82
C VAL A 253 11.67 -7.66 -11.94
N SER A 254 12.83 -7.47 -12.56
CA SER A 254 14.11 -7.34 -11.87
C SER A 254 14.25 -5.98 -11.15
N LEU A 255 15.14 -5.91 -10.16
CA LEU A 255 15.46 -4.64 -9.50
C LEU A 255 15.94 -3.56 -10.51
N PRO A 256 16.83 -3.85 -11.47
CA PRO A 256 17.18 -2.92 -12.55
C PRO A 256 15.99 -2.39 -13.37
N GLU A 257 14.99 -3.23 -13.67
CA GLU A 257 13.79 -2.79 -14.39
C GLU A 257 12.93 -1.84 -13.53
N MET A 258 12.81 -2.13 -12.23
CA MET A 258 12.15 -1.20 -11.30
C MET A 258 12.90 0.13 -11.23
N ASP A 259 14.24 0.12 -11.13
CA ASP A 259 15.06 1.34 -11.10
C ASP A 259 14.98 2.14 -12.41
N GLN A 260 14.86 1.48 -13.55
CA GLN A 260 14.62 2.19 -14.82
C GLN A 260 13.33 3.01 -14.74
N THR A 261 12.27 2.45 -14.15
CA THR A 261 10.99 3.15 -14.00
C THR A 261 10.97 4.19 -12.87
N LEU A 262 11.72 3.98 -11.78
CA LEU A 262 11.67 4.84 -10.59
C LEU A 262 12.74 5.93 -10.62
N HIS A 263 13.96 5.59 -11.05
CA HIS A 263 15.13 6.46 -11.04
C HIS A 263 15.52 6.93 -12.45
N GLY A 264 14.96 6.32 -13.49
CA GLY A 264 15.20 6.69 -14.90
C GLY A 264 16.46 6.05 -15.49
N GLN A 265 17.10 5.13 -14.77
CA GLN A 265 18.29 4.39 -15.18
C GLN A 265 18.20 2.92 -14.77
N TYR A 266 18.69 2.03 -15.63
CA TYR A 266 18.69 0.59 -15.39
C TYR A 266 19.79 0.16 -14.38
N ASP A 267 20.91 0.88 -14.34
CA ASP A 267 21.97 0.65 -13.38
C ASP A 267 21.49 1.01 -11.95
N THR A 268 21.64 0.09 -11.01
CA THR A 268 21.08 0.25 -9.65
C THR A 268 21.86 1.21 -8.75
N ALA A 269 23.01 1.73 -9.19
CA ALA A 269 23.87 2.59 -8.37
C ALA A 269 23.12 3.80 -7.78
N LEU A 270 22.23 4.43 -8.55
CA LEU A 270 21.43 5.56 -8.05
C LEU A 270 20.46 5.11 -6.97
N GLY A 271 19.64 4.09 -7.23
CA GLY A 271 18.63 3.62 -6.28
C GLY A 271 19.26 3.04 -5.00
N ASP A 272 20.39 2.35 -5.12
CA ASP A 272 21.12 1.77 -3.98
C ASP A 272 21.80 2.85 -3.14
N THR A 273 22.27 3.94 -3.76
CA THR A 273 22.82 5.09 -3.05
C THR A 273 21.71 5.89 -2.37
N GLU A 274 20.59 6.13 -3.04
CA GLU A 274 19.41 6.79 -2.48
C GLU A 274 18.88 6.04 -1.25
N PHE A 275 18.76 4.71 -1.33
CA PHE A 275 18.31 3.88 -0.23
C PHE A 275 19.21 4.01 1.00
N ARG A 276 20.54 3.97 0.80
CA ARG A 276 21.51 4.16 1.89
C ARG A 276 21.44 5.56 2.51
N LEU A 277 21.32 6.60 1.69
CA LEU A 277 21.18 7.98 2.16
C LEU A 277 19.86 8.19 2.92
N SER A 278 18.77 7.59 2.44
CA SER A 278 17.45 7.62 3.09
C SER A 278 17.52 7.04 4.51
N LEU A 279 18.11 5.85 4.66
CA LEU A 279 18.28 5.23 5.97
C LEU A 279 19.23 6.03 6.87
N ALA A 280 20.30 6.61 6.33
CA ALA A 280 21.23 7.44 7.11
C ALA A 280 20.55 8.71 7.68
N LEU A 281 19.75 9.41 6.86
CA LEU A 281 18.96 10.56 7.30
C LEU A 281 17.90 10.15 8.34
N TRP A 282 17.24 9.02 8.09
CA TRP A 282 16.23 8.52 9.01
C TRP A 282 16.83 8.13 10.37
N ASN A 283 18.00 7.49 10.42
CA ASN A 283 18.74 7.17 11.65
C ASN A 283 18.94 8.44 12.49
N LYS A 284 19.42 9.51 11.88
CA LYS A 284 19.68 10.81 12.54
C LYS A 284 18.39 11.42 13.11
N ILE A 285 17.28 11.30 12.39
CA ILE A 285 15.97 11.75 12.88
C ILE A 285 15.54 10.92 14.09
N LEU A 286 15.63 9.59 14.01
CA LEU A 286 15.25 8.72 15.12
C LEU A 286 16.14 8.92 16.35
N ASP A 287 17.43 9.19 16.16
CA ASP A 287 18.33 9.50 17.27
C ASP A 287 17.93 10.78 17.99
N LYS A 288 17.59 11.84 17.23
CA LYS A 288 17.10 13.09 17.82
C LYS A 288 15.78 12.89 18.55
N VAL A 289 14.86 12.12 17.97
CA VAL A 289 13.55 11.80 18.56
C VAL A 289 13.70 10.99 19.86
N THR A 290 14.50 9.92 19.84
CA THR A 290 14.72 9.06 21.01
C THR A 290 15.59 9.72 22.08
N ALA A 291 16.45 10.68 21.73
CA ALA A 291 17.15 11.51 22.72
C ALA A 291 16.19 12.51 23.40
N LYS A 292 15.18 13.01 22.68
CA LYS A 292 14.15 13.91 23.23
C LYS A 292 13.16 13.18 24.12
N PHE A 293 12.77 11.97 23.74
CA PHE A 293 11.81 11.13 24.45
C PHE A 293 12.44 9.75 24.76
N PRO A 294 13.41 9.68 25.69
CA PRO A 294 14.10 8.43 26.01
C PRO A 294 13.14 7.40 26.61
N GLU A 295 13.33 6.13 26.25
CA GLU A 295 12.64 4.96 26.81
C GLU A 295 11.10 5.01 26.72
N ARG A 296 10.56 5.81 25.80
CA ARG A 296 9.11 5.94 25.56
C ARG A 296 8.75 5.43 24.18
N SER A 297 7.56 4.86 24.04
CA SER A 297 6.95 4.62 22.74
C SER A 297 6.52 5.93 22.11
N ILE A 298 6.70 6.07 20.80
CA ILE A 298 6.51 7.33 20.07
C ILE A 298 5.72 7.07 18.79
N ARG A 299 4.72 7.90 18.52
CA ARG A 299 4.03 7.93 17.23
C ARG A 299 4.68 8.99 16.36
N LEU A 300 5.10 8.61 15.15
CA LEU A 300 5.73 9.51 14.20
C LEU A 300 4.92 9.66 12.93
N HIS A 301 4.92 10.87 12.38
CA HIS A 301 4.38 11.17 11.06
C HIS A 301 5.44 11.84 10.19
N PHE A 302 5.51 11.43 8.93
CA PHE A 302 6.43 11.94 7.92
C PHE A 302 5.62 12.42 6.72
N GLU A 303 5.91 13.64 6.26
CA GLU A 303 5.25 14.20 5.08
C GLU A 303 6.22 15.05 4.28
N THR A 304 6.70 14.50 3.17
CA THR A 304 7.39 15.28 2.14
C THR A 304 6.39 16.18 1.42
N ARG A 305 6.72 17.45 1.29
CA ARG A 305 5.92 18.46 0.60
C ARG A 305 6.47 18.71 -0.79
N ASP A 306 5.57 18.82 -1.76
CA ASP A 306 5.89 19.14 -3.16
C ASP A 306 5.84 20.65 -3.36
N ALA A 307 6.87 21.32 -2.84
CA ALA A 307 7.07 22.76 -2.95
C ALA A 307 8.23 23.05 -3.91
N GLN A 308 8.43 24.32 -4.30
CA GLN A 308 9.54 24.72 -5.20
C GLN A 308 10.89 24.17 -4.73
N THR A 309 11.14 24.17 -3.42
CA THR A 309 12.20 23.38 -2.80
C THR A 309 11.54 22.33 -1.92
N PRO A 310 11.63 21.03 -2.28
CA PRO A 310 11.05 19.96 -1.47
C PRO A 310 11.63 19.95 -0.06
N PHE A 311 10.77 19.73 0.92
CA PHE A 311 11.13 19.57 2.31
C PHE A 311 10.21 18.53 2.95
N MET A 312 10.58 18.02 4.13
CA MET A 312 9.79 17.02 4.84
C MET A 312 9.42 17.53 6.24
N TYR A 313 8.13 17.46 6.57
CA TYR A 313 7.67 17.59 7.95
C TYR A 313 7.85 16.25 8.68
N ILE A 314 8.35 16.32 9.90
CA ILE A 314 8.44 15.20 10.84
C ILE A 314 7.77 15.61 12.15
N PHE A 315 6.79 14.84 12.59
CA PHE A 315 6.13 15.03 13.89
C PHE A 315 6.35 13.78 14.74
N ALA A 316 6.68 13.97 16.01
CA ALA A 316 6.89 12.90 16.97
C ALA A 316 6.21 13.25 18.29
N GLU A 317 5.27 12.40 18.73
CA GLU A 317 4.60 12.52 20.01
C GLU A 317 4.76 11.22 20.82
N PRO A 318 5.07 11.29 22.12
CA PRO A 318 5.03 10.13 22.97
C PRO A 318 3.61 9.55 23.10
N VAL A 319 3.51 8.23 23.14
CA VAL A 319 2.25 7.50 23.28
C VAL A 319 2.39 6.36 24.29
N THR A 320 1.30 6.03 24.98
CA THR A 320 1.24 4.85 25.87
C THR A 320 0.87 3.59 25.09
N ASP A 321 1.09 2.40 25.67
CA ASP A 321 0.66 1.15 25.04
C ASP A 321 -0.86 1.05 24.85
N ASP A 322 -1.66 1.61 25.78
CA ASP A 322 -3.11 1.69 25.67
C ASP A 322 -3.54 2.57 24.48
N GLU A 323 -2.86 3.70 24.28
CA GLU A 323 -3.10 4.58 23.13
C GLU A 323 -2.74 3.87 21.83
N ILE A 324 -1.57 3.22 21.76
CA ILE A 324 -1.16 2.43 20.59
C ILE A 324 -2.21 1.36 20.31
N HIS A 325 -2.67 0.63 21.33
CA HIS A 325 -3.68 -0.41 21.18
C HIS A 325 -4.98 0.17 20.61
N SER A 326 -5.50 1.25 21.20
CA SER A 326 -6.74 1.90 20.75
C SER A 326 -6.68 2.39 19.30
N ILE A 327 -5.51 2.89 18.86
CA ILE A 327 -5.32 3.37 17.48
C ILE A 327 -5.21 2.18 16.52
N GLN A 328 -4.49 1.13 16.92
CA GLN A 328 -4.27 -0.07 16.10
C GLN A 328 -5.54 -0.91 15.93
N THR A 329 -6.46 -0.91 16.92
CA THR A 329 -7.70 -1.70 16.89
C THR A 329 -8.94 -0.92 16.44
N ARG A 330 -8.79 0.37 16.09
CA ARG A 330 -9.88 1.28 15.75
C ARG A 330 -10.91 0.72 14.77
N ASN A 331 -10.46 0.07 13.70
CA ASN A 331 -11.32 -0.49 12.65
C ASN A 331 -11.40 -2.03 12.70
N GLN A 332 -10.86 -2.67 13.74
CA GLN A 332 -10.69 -4.12 13.80
C GLN A 332 -12.05 -4.84 13.68
N ALA A 333 -13.07 -4.40 14.42
CA ALA A 333 -14.41 -5.00 14.36
C ALA A 333 -15.05 -4.93 12.95
N GLU A 334 -14.88 -3.81 12.22
CA GLU A 334 -15.37 -3.68 10.84
C GLU A 334 -14.60 -4.62 9.89
N ILE A 335 -13.28 -4.73 10.08
CA ILE A 335 -12.42 -5.64 9.32
C ILE A 335 -12.85 -7.08 9.56
N ASP A 336 -13.05 -7.48 10.80
CA ASP A 336 -13.42 -8.85 11.17
C ASP A 336 -14.83 -9.20 10.68
N ALA A 337 -15.78 -8.26 10.75
CA ALA A 337 -17.13 -8.46 10.20
C ALA A 337 -17.10 -8.63 8.68
N TYR A 338 -16.31 -7.81 7.97
CA TYR A 338 -16.13 -7.96 6.53
C TYR A 338 -15.46 -9.29 6.17
N GLN A 339 -14.41 -9.69 6.90
CA GLN A 339 -13.72 -10.95 6.68
C GLN A 339 -14.64 -12.15 6.91
N ARG A 340 -15.43 -12.16 7.99
CA ARG A 340 -16.46 -13.17 8.25
C ARG A 340 -17.45 -13.29 7.09
N ARG A 341 -17.94 -12.17 6.58
CA ARG A 341 -18.89 -12.13 5.45
C ARG A 341 -18.29 -12.67 4.15
N VAL A 342 -17.04 -12.33 3.83
CA VAL A 342 -16.44 -12.64 2.53
C VAL A 342 -15.76 -14.01 2.50
N LEU A 343 -15.18 -14.44 3.62
CA LEU A 343 -14.40 -15.68 3.71
C LEU A 343 -15.17 -16.85 4.32
N ASN A 344 -16.44 -16.66 4.71
CA ASN A 344 -17.24 -17.63 5.47
C ASN A 344 -16.49 -18.17 6.71
N LEU A 345 -15.84 -17.28 7.49
CA LEU A 345 -15.19 -17.68 8.75
C LEU A 345 -16.25 -18.04 9.79
N ALA A 346 -15.99 -19.06 10.62
CA ALA A 346 -16.85 -19.41 11.75
C ALA A 346 -16.82 -18.29 12.83
N PRO A 347 -17.86 -18.15 13.66
CA PRO A 347 -17.78 -17.28 14.83
C PRO A 347 -16.67 -17.77 15.77
N SER A 348 -15.78 -16.88 16.22
CA SER A 348 -14.81 -17.19 17.27
C SER A 348 -15.53 -17.38 18.60
N GLU A 349 -15.23 -18.46 19.32
CA GLU A 349 -15.87 -18.81 20.61
C GLU A 349 -15.43 -17.93 21.80
N GLU A 350 -14.64 -16.87 21.59
CA GLU A 350 -14.07 -16.05 22.67
C GLU A 350 -14.85 -14.74 23.00
N GLU A 351 -16.01 -14.47 22.39
CA GLU A 351 -16.73 -13.19 22.59
C GLU A 351 -17.98 -13.24 23.51
N ASP A 352 -18.29 -14.34 24.21
CA ASP A 352 -19.45 -14.40 25.12
C ASP A 352 -19.08 -14.40 26.61
N VAL A 353 -18.84 -13.21 27.16
CA VAL A 353 -19.20 -12.92 28.56
C VAL A 353 -19.94 -11.58 28.63
N PRO A 354 -21.28 -11.56 28.58
CA PRO A 354 -22.04 -10.35 28.77
C PRO A 354 -22.13 -10.03 30.27
N SER A 355 -21.58 -8.88 30.67
CA SER A 355 -21.94 -8.23 31.93
C SER A 355 -23.36 -7.68 31.80
N THR A 356 -24.30 -8.35 32.45
CA THR A 356 -25.68 -7.92 32.61
C THR A 356 -25.77 -6.63 33.42
N ASP A 357 -26.42 -5.60 32.88
CA ASP A 357 -27.41 -4.82 33.64
C ASP A 357 -28.38 -4.10 32.69
N GLY A 358 -29.67 -4.24 33.01
CA GLY A 358 -30.79 -4.00 32.09
C GLY A 358 -31.37 -2.58 32.10
N LYS A 359 -32.22 -2.33 31.10
CA LYS A 359 -33.63 -1.91 31.27
C LYS A 359 -34.34 -1.76 29.92
N GLU A 360 -35.31 -2.65 29.72
CA GLU A 360 -36.67 -2.52 29.19
C GLU A 360 -37.01 -1.47 28.10
N GLU A 361 -37.38 -2.04 26.95
CA GLU A 361 -38.61 -1.84 26.13
C GLU A 361 -39.26 -0.45 25.99
N LEU A 362 -39.57 -0.09 24.72
CA LEU A 362 -40.94 0.12 24.22
C LEU A 362 -40.94 0.40 22.70
N GLN A 363 -41.64 -0.43 21.91
CA GLN A 363 -42.19 -0.06 20.58
C GLN A 363 -43.54 0.66 20.80
N PRO A 364 -44.08 1.47 19.85
CA PRO A 364 -44.88 0.91 18.76
C PRO A 364 -44.85 1.64 17.38
N SER A 365 -44.92 0.80 16.34
CA SER A 365 -45.66 0.84 15.06
C SER A 365 -46.40 2.08 14.48
N SER A 366 -46.30 2.19 13.13
CA SER A 366 -47.36 2.50 12.10
C SER A 366 -48.02 3.89 12.11
N SER A 367 -48.42 4.57 11.02
CA SER A 367 -48.63 4.29 9.58
C SER A 367 -48.98 5.59 8.82
N SER A 368 -48.75 5.61 7.49
CA SER A 368 -49.52 6.26 6.40
C SER A 368 -49.88 7.76 6.43
N ASP A 369 -49.50 8.51 5.38
CA ASP A 369 -50.45 8.88 4.30
C ASP A 369 -49.81 9.61 3.10
N LYS A 370 -50.41 9.39 1.92
CA LYS A 370 -50.10 9.97 0.60
C LYS A 370 -50.92 11.25 0.34
N GLN A 371 -50.38 12.18 -0.45
CA GLN A 371 -50.96 12.81 -1.67
C GLN A 371 -50.22 14.11 -2.03
N GLU A 372 -49.53 14.15 -3.18
CA GLU A 372 -49.99 14.64 -4.50
C GLU A 372 -50.10 16.16 -4.64
N ARG A 373 -49.31 16.73 -5.57
CA ARG A 373 -49.73 17.79 -6.50
C ARG A 373 -48.84 17.83 -7.75
N SER A 374 -49.52 17.80 -8.89
CA SER A 374 -49.14 18.02 -10.29
C SER A 374 -48.77 19.51 -10.55
N VAL A 375 -48.18 19.97 -11.67
CA VAL A 375 -48.53 19.86 -13.12
C VAL A 375 -47.32 20.38 -13.97
N ASP A 376 -47.04 19.69 -15.09
CA ASP A 376 -46.65 20.08 -16.48
C ASP A 376 -46.11 21.50 -16.78
N GLU A 377 -45.39 21.84 -17.85
CA GLU A 377 -44.71 21.24 -19.03
C GLU A 377 -43.94 22.45 -19.64
N GLU A 378 -42.78 22.28 -20.26
CA GLU A 378 -42.55 22.85 -21.60
C GLU A 378 -41.20 22.43 -22.20
N THR A 379 -41.35 21.81 -23.36
CA THR A 379 -40.33 21.27 -24.24
C THR A 379 -39.62 22.38 -25.01
N ARG A 380 -38.29 22.37 -25.06
CA ARG A 380 -37.57 22.99 -26.18
C ARG A 380 -36.37 22.14 -26.59
N SER A 381 -36.60 21.41 -27.68
CA SER A 381 -35.62 20.70 -28.48
C SER A 381 -34.55 21.63 -29.05
N SER A 382 -33.29 21.22 -28.93
CA SER A 382 -32.23 21.60 -29.86
C SER A 382 -31.29 20.42 -30.01
N GLU A 383 -31.39 19.79 -31.18
CA GLU A 383 -30.47 18.77 -31.69
C GLU A 383 -29.06 19.36 -31.84
N VAL A 384 -28.05 18.70 -31.27
CA VAL A 384 -26.65 18.82 -31.70
C VAL A 384 -26.07 17.41 -31.74
N GLY A 385 -25.49 17.06 -32.89
CA GLY A 385 -24.97 15.74 -33.22
C GLY A 385 -23.71 15.33 -32.45
N PRO A 386 -23.23 14.09 -32.69
CA PRO A 386 -22.25 13.42 -31.86
C PRO A 386 -20.84 13.69 -32.38
N ASP A 387 -20.11 14.60 -31.74
CA ASP A 387 -18.66 14.73 -31.97
C ASP A 387 -17.94 14.93 -30.63
N ASP A 388 -16.96 14.03 -30.42
CA ASP A 388 -15.74 14.14 -29.61
C ASP A 388 -15.77 14.98 -28.33
N TYR A 389 -15.90 14.28 -27.20
CA TYR A 389 -15.28 14.69 -25.94
C TYR A 389 -14.61 13.48 -25.28
N GLU A 390 -13.37 13.20 -25.69
CA GLU A 390 -12.39 12.54 -24.82
C GLU A 390 -12.11 13.48 -23.65
N ALA A 391 -12.92 13.39 -22.60
CA ALA A 391 -12.58 13.97 -21.31
C ALA A 391 -11.47 13.10 -20.70
N GLU A 392 -10.22 13.47 -20.95
CA GLU A 392 -9.09 13.06 -20.12
C GLU A 392 -9.39 13.48 -18.68
N TYR A 393 -9.67 12.50 -17.83
CA TYR A 393 -9.90 12.73 -16.41
C TYR A 393 -8.57 12.73 -15.67
N ASP A 394 -8.14 13.94 -15.30
CA ASP A 394 -7.04 14.21 -14.40
C ASP A 394 -7.48 14.01 -12.93
N SER A 395 -7.25 12.80 -12.41
CA SER A 395 -7.38 12.49 -10.97
C SER A 395 -6.17 12.96 -10.14
N SER A 396 -5.33 13.82 -10.71
CA SER A 396 -4.03 14.22 -10.14
C SER A 396 -3.76 15.71 -10.18
N ALA A 397 -4.81 16.54 -10.25
CA ALA A 397 -4.70 17.97 -10.03
C ALA A 397 -3.74 18.23 -8.85
N PRO A 398 -2.67 19.03 -9.05
CA PRO A 398 -1.76 19.38 -7.98
C PRO A 398 -2.57 19.86 -6.77
N LEU A 399 -2.14 19.49 -5.56
CA LEU A 399 -2.74 20.05 -4.36
C LEU A 399 -2.61 21.57 -4.45
N ASP A 400 -3.73 22.26 -4.62
CA ASP A 400 -3.78 23.70 -4.76
C ASP A 400 -3.12 24.34 -3.52
N GLU A 401 -1.98 25.02 -3.72
CA GLU A 401 -1.27 25.72 -2.64
C GLU A 401 -2.19 26.73 -1.93
N ALA A 402 -3.18 27.29 -2.66
CA ALA A 402 -4.18 28.17 -2.09
C ALA A 402 -5.09 27.43 -1.09
N PHE A 403 -5.60 26.25 -1.45
CA PHE A 403 -6.40 25.40 -0.56
C PHE A 403 -5.60 24.90 0.65
N ILE A 404 -4.31 24.59 0.48
CA ILE A 404 -3.43 24.20 1.59
C ILE A 404 -3.24 25.37 2.55
N SER A 405 -3.03 26.59 2.04
CA SER A 405 -2.91 27.79 2.88
C SER A 405 -4.22 28.11 3.61
N GLU A 406 -5.38 27.90 2.97
CA GLU A 406 -6.69 28.05 3.61
C GLU A 406 -6.92 26.99 4.68
N VAL A 407 -6.58 25.72 4.44
CA VAL A 407 -6.70 24.65 5.44
C VAL A 407 -5.70 24.85 6.59
N GLU A 408 -4.48 25.33 6.32
CA GLU A 408 -3.52 25.68 7.36
C GLU A 408 -4.04 26.84 8.22
N ASN A 409 -4.67 27.85 7.63
CA ASN A 409 -5.25 28.97 8.35
C ASN A 409 -6.52 28.57 9.14
N GLU A 410 -7.44 27.80 8.55
CA GLU A 410 -8.66 27.33 9.22
C GLU A 410 -8.37 26.35 10.38
N VAL A 411 -7.37 25.47 10.22
CA VAL A 411 -6.98 24.51 11.26
C VAL A 411 -6.14 25.18 12.33
N ALA A 412 -5.29 26.16 11.99
CA ALA A 412 -4.55 26.95 12.98
C ALA A 412 -5.47 27.73 13.93
N GLU A 413 -6.64 28.17 13.47
CA GLU A 413 -7.62 28.87 14.31
C GLU A 413 -8.44 27.94 15.24
N LYS A 414 -8.44 26.62 15.00
CA LYS A 414 -9.32 25.66 15.71
C LYS A 414 -8.60 24.45 16.33
N ALA A 415 -7.30 24.28 16.12
CA ALA A 415 -6.58 23.11 16.64
C ALA A 415 -6.51 23.15 18.18
N PRO A 416 -7.10 22.18 18.90
CA PRO A 416 -7.03 22.16 20.34
C PRO A 416 -5.59 21.80 20.75
N ASN A 417 -4.91 22.73 21.43
CA ASN A 417 -3.65 22.42 22.09
C ASN A 417 -3.97 21.62 23.37
N ASN A 418 -4.03 20.30 23.23
CA ASN A 418 -4.32 19.40 24.34
C ASN A 418 -3.17 19.30 25.37
N GLY A 419 -2.13 20.15 25.27
CA GLY A 419 -0.96 20.12 26.15
C GLY A 419 -0.05 18.90 25.96
N ARG A 420 -0.27 18.10 24.90
CA ARG A 420 0.55 16.92 24.59
C ARG A 420 1.94 17.35 24.15
N GLU A 421 2.95 16.61 24.60
CA GLU A 421 4.32 16.81 24.16
C GLU A 421 4.44 16.52 22.65
N LEU A 422 5.02 17.45 21.90
CA LEU A 422 5.23 17.32 20.46
C LEU A 422 6.64 17.82 20.10
N LEU A 423 7.39 16.98 19.40
CA LEU A 423 8.57 17.40 18.63
C LEU A 423 8.16 17.51 17.16
N ALA A 424 8.13 18.72 16.64
CA ALA A 424 7.88 19.00 15.23
C ALA A 424 9.17 19.51 14.58
N MET A 425 9.50 18.99 13.41
CA MET A 425 10.73 19.32 12.68
C MET A 425 10.46 19.46 11.19
N THR A 426 11.28 20.28 10.53
CA THR A 426 11.38 20.36 9.08
C THR A 426 12.76 19.91 8.64
N LEU A 427 12.82 18.96 7.72
CA LEU A 427 14.03 18.51 7.04
C LEU A 427 14.10 19.11 5.64
N VAL A 428 15.19 19.79 5.33
CA VAL A 428 15.52 20.28 3.99
C VAL A 428 16.85 19.65 3.55
N THR A 429 16.97 19.28 2.29
CA THR A 429 18.18 18.63 1.73
C THR A 429 18.72 19.40 0.53
N LYS A 430 20.04 19.37 0.35
CA LYS A 430 20.73 19.82 -0.85
C LYS A 430 21.59 18.67 -1.39
N ASN A 431 21.38 18.33 -2.67
CA ASN A 431 22.10 17.25 -3.33
C ASN A 431 23.37 17.80 -3.99
N PHE A 432 24.48 17.10 -3.79
CA PHE A 432 25.77 17.37 -4.45
C PHE A 432 26.22 16.11 -5.18
N VAL A 433 26.50 16.22 -6.48
CA VAL A 433 27.11 15.13 -7.26
C VAL A 433 28.48 15.61 -7.73
N ASN A 434 29.54 14.89 -7.34
CA ASN A 434 30.93 15.25 -7.64
C ASN A 434 31.26 16.71 -7.24
N GLY A 435 30.78 17.13 -6.07
CA GLY A 435 30.96 18.47 -5.51
C GLY A 435 30.08 19.57 -6.14
N ARG A 436 29.21 19.26 -7.10
CA ARG A 436 28.30 20.23 -7.74
C ARG A 436 26.89 20.10 -7.21
N ILE A 437 26.27 21.23 -6.87
CA ILE A 437 24.86 21.27 -6.47
C ILE A 437 23.99 20.84 -7.65
N VAL A 438 23.05 19.94 -7.39
CA VAL A 438 22.04 19.49 -8.33
C VAL A 438 20.69 19.42 -7.62
N ASP A 439 19.58 19.55 -8.35
CA ASP A 439 18.24 19.31 -7.75
C ASP A 439 18.10 17.83 -7.34
N ARG A 440 18.58 16.94 -8.21
CA ARG A 440 18.65 15.49 -8.02
C ARG A 440 19.75 14.88 -8.89
N PRO A 441 20.35 13.75 -8.49
CA PRO A 441 21.26 13.01 -9.36
C PRO A 441 20.53 12.47 -10.61
N ASN A 442 21.19 12.38 -11.75
CA ASN A 442 20.68 11.67 -12.92
C ASN A 442 21.82 10.89 -13.54
N ASP A 443 21.55 9.67 -13.98
CA ASP A 443 22.57 8.80 -14.59
C ASP A 443 23.82 8.60 -13.70
N LEU A 444 23.59 8.38 -12.40
CA LEU A 444 24.65 8.25 -11.39
C LEU A 444 25.45 6.96 -11.65
N LYS A 445 26.76 7.11 -11.84
CA LYS A 445 27.69 5.99 -12.05
C LYS A 445 28.33 5.54 -10.73
N THR A 446 28.90 4.35 -10.74
CA THR A 446 29.60 3.76 -9.58
C THR A 446 30.81 4.56 -9.09
N TYR A 447 31.41 5.38 -9.95
CA TYR A 447 32.51 6.28 -9.60
C TYR A 447 32.07 7.71 -9.24
N ASP A 448 30.78 8.04 -9.40
CA ASP A 448 30.26 9.34 -9.01
C ASP A 448 30.00 9.36 -7.50
N GLU A 449 30.27 10.49 -6.88
CA GLU A 449 30.03 10.70 -5.46
C GLU A 449 28.77 11.54 -5.26
N TRP A 450 27.73 10.96 -4.65
CA TRP A 450 26.53 11.68 -4.24
C TRP A 450 26.55 11.95 -2.73
N ASN A 451 26.69 13.23 -2.39
CA ASN A 451 26.62 13.75 -1.03
C ASN A 451 25.32 14.54 -0.81
N VAL A 452 24.76 14.43 0.39
CA VAL A 452 23.56 15.16 0.79
C VAL A 452 23.87 16.01 2.01
N GLU A 453 23.81 17.32 1.85
CA GLU A 453 23.74 18.24 2.99
C GLU A 453 22.29 18.35 3.44
N TYR A 454 22.06 18.43 4.75
CA TYR A 454 20.73 18.53 5.30
C TYR A 454 20.65 19.53 6.46
N GLU A 455 19.50 20.16 6.59
CA GLU A 455 19.15 21.02 7.72
C GLU A 455 17.89 20.44 8.39
N LEU A 456 17.97 20.19 9.70
CA LEU A 456 16.86 19.69 10.51
C LEU A 456 16.49 20.71 11.57
N SER A 457 15.41 21.45 11.31
CA SER A 457 15.00 22.62 12.09
C SER A 457 13.75 22.33 12.91
N GLU A 458 13.78 22.63 14.20
CA GLU A 458 12.64 22.43 15.11
C GLU A 458 11.59 23.54 14.96
N LEU A 459 10.33 23.15 14.86
CA LEU A 459 9.19 24.05 14.87
C LEU A 459 8.71 24.23 16.31
N LYS A 460 8.50 25.49 16.73
CA LYS A 460 8.10 25.84 18.10
C LYS A 460 6.72 26.48 18.15
N GLY A 461 6.06 26.36 19.30
CA GLY A 461 4.80 27.05 19.62
C GLY A 461 3.57 26.42 18.96
N GLU A 462 2.46 27.15 19.00
CA GLU A 462 1.14 26.69 18.53
C GLU A 462 1.12 26.29 17.05
N LYS A 463 1.98 26.92 16.23
CA LYS A 463 2.15 26.59 14.81
C LYS A 463 2.54 25.12 14.59
N ALA A 464 3.32 24.51 15.49
CA ALA A 464 3.70 23.11 15.37
C ALA A 464 2.49 22.17 15.48
N HIS A 465 1.58 22.43 16.42
CA HIS A 465 0.36 21.65 16.61
C HIS A 465 -0.63 21.85 15.46
N ALA A 466 -0.77 23.08 14.95
CA ALA A 466 -1.60 23.36 13.79
C ALA A 466 -1.13 22.59 12.54
N LEU A 467 0.18 22.60 12.26
CA LEU A 467 0.77 21.84 11.16
C LEU A 467 0.62 20.33 11.35
N TYR A 468 0.75 19.84 12.58
CA TYR A 468 0.55 18.43 12.88
C TYR A 468 -0.90 18.00 12.62
N ALA A 469 -1.88 18.76 13.11
CA ALA A 469 -3.30 18.52 12.87
C ALA A 469 -3.63 18.55 11.37
N ALA A 470 -3.02 19.47 10.61
CA ALA A 470 -3.17 19.54 9.16
C ALA A 470 -2.59 18.30 8.46
N CYS A 471 -1.43 17.79 8.91
CA CYS A 471 -0.83 16.54 8.43
C CYS A 471 -1.76 15.35 8.70
N GLN A 472 -2.31 15.23 9.92
CA GLN A 472 -3.27 14.17 10.28
C GLN A 472 -4.53 14.23 9.42
N LYS A 473 -5.11 15.41 9.21
CA LYS A 473 -6.30 15.61 8.35
C LYS A 473 -6.02 15.22 6.89
N ARG A 474 -4.84 15.55 6.36
CA ARG A 474 -4.43 15.13 5.01
C ARG A 474 -4.29 13.62 4.91
N ARG A 475 -3.70 12.98 5.93
CA ARG A 475 -3.59 11.53 6.01
C ARG A 475 -4.97 10.86 6.07
N GLU A 476 -5.84 11.33 6.95
CA GLU A 476 -7.22 10.84 7.08
C GLU A 476 -7.94 10.93 5.73
N LYS A 477 -8.04 12.12 5.12
CA LYS A 477 -8.67 12.34 3.81
C LYS A 477 -8.06 11.43 2.71
N ALA A 478 -6.76 11.17 2.78
CA ALA A 478 -6.10 10.31 1.81
C ALA A 478 -6.49 8.84 1.95
N LEU A 479 -6.63 8.35 3.18
CA LEU A 479 -6.81 6.94 3.51
C LEU A 479 -8.28 6.50 3.66
N THR A 480 -9.15 7.40 4.10
CA THR A 480 -10.60 7.11 4.24
C THR A 480 -11.35 7.21 2.92
N GLY A 481 -10.89 8.04 1.98
CA GLY A 481 -11.46 8.19 0.63
C GLY A 481 -11.18 7.01 -0.32
N ARG A 482 -11.25 5.77 0.19
CA ARG A 482 -11.16 4.51 -0.57
C ARG A 482 -12.53 4.11 -1.09
N GLY A 483 -12.96 4.74 -2.18
CA GLY A 483 -14.19 4.37 -2.88
C GLY A 483 -15.46 4.75 -2.11
N GLU A 484 -16.44 5.26 -2.86
CA GLU A 484 -17.74 5.71 -2.34
C GLU A 484 -17.73 6.98 -1.46
N ASP A 485 -16.91 7.98 -1.78
CA ASP A 485 -17.45 9.33 -1.63
C ASP A 485 -18.47 9.50 -2.77
N GLU A 486 -19.76 9.28 -2.45
CA GLU A 486 -20.91 9.53 -3.34
C GLU A 486 -20.92 10.95 -3.94
N GLN A 487 -20.04 11.82 -3.46
CA GLN A 487 -19.90 13.22 -3.86
C GLN A 487 -19.01 13.43 -5.11
N ASP A 488 -18.11 12.49 -5.46
CA ASP A 488 -17.25 12.66 -6.64
C ASP A 488 -17.84 11.96 -7.87
N VAL A 489 -18.60 12.73 -8.65
CA VAL A 489 -19.34 12.29 -9.85
C VAL A 489 -18.44 11.52 -10.83
N ALA A 490 -17.15 11.88 -10.93
CA ALA A 490 -16.22 11.25 -11.85
C ALA A 490 -15.78 9.84 -11.42
N ASN A 491 -15.55 9.61 -10.12
CA ASN A 491 -15.28 8.27 -9.58
C ASN A 491 -16.46 7.33 -9.85
N ASN A 492 -17.68 7.86 -9.77
CA ASN A 492 -18.89 7.12 -10.13
C ASN A 492 -18.92 6.72 -11.61
N VAL A 493 -18.49 7.58 -12.55
CA VAL A 493 -18.44 7.25 -13.99
C VAL A 493 -17.37 6.21 -14.28
N TYR A 494 -16.17 6.37 -13.73
CA TYR A 494 -15.07 5.43 -13.95
C TYR A 494 -15.40 4.03 -13.41
N ILE A 495 -15.93 3.93 -12.19
CA ILE A 495 -16.36 2.65 -11.60
C ILE A 495 -17.51 2.03 -12.41
N ARG A 496 -18.49 2.82 -12.88
CA ARG A 496 -19.56 2.32 -13.76
C ARG A 496 -19.00 1.72 -15.05
N ARG A 497 -18.06 2.41 -15.71
CA ARG A 497 -17.37 1.90 -16.90
C ARG A 497 -16.66 0.58 -16.62
N LEU A 498 -15.94 0.46 -15.50
CA LEU A 498 -15.27 -0.78 -15.11
C LEU A 498 -16.26 -1.93 -14.85
N ARG A 499 -17.42 -1.64 -14.24
CA ARG A 499 -18.49 -2.62 -14.03
C ARG A 499 -19.12 -3.07 -15.36
N GLU A 500 -19.30 -2.16 -16.32
CA GLU A 500 -19.77 -2.49 -17.67
C GLU A 500 -18.77 -3.36 -18.44
N ILE A 501 -17.48 -3.01 -18.40
CA ILE A 501 -16.40 -3.82 -18.96
C ILE A 501 -16.42 -5.21 -18.33
N SER A 502 -16.52 -5.30 -17.00
CA SER A 502 -16.56 -6.58 -16.28
C SER A 502 -17.79 -7.41 -16.67
N LYS A 503 -18.95 -6.79 -16.95
CA LYS A 503 -20.12 -7.50 -17.46
C LYS A 503 -19.85 -8.10 -18.85
N LYS A 504 -19.25 -7.33 -19.76
CA LYS A 504 -18.87 -7.81 -21.10
C LYS A 504 -17.81 -8.91 -21.04
N GLY A 505 -16.83 -8.79 -20.16
CA GLY A 505 -15.79 -9.81 -19.96
C GLY A 505 -16.35 -11.15 -19.45
N ARG A 506 -17.41 -11.15 -18.62
CA ARG A 506 -18.15 -12.38 -18.27
C ARG A 506 -18.77 -13.05 -19.49
N ASP A 507 -19.39 -12.27 -20.39
CA ASP A 507 -19.98 -12.80 -21.62
C ASP A 507 -18.91 -13.39 -22.53
N TYR A 508 -17.81 -12.68 -22.71
CA TYR A 508 -16.63 -13.13 -23.44
C TYR A 508 -16.10 -14.46 -22.87
N ARG A 509 -15.83 -14.52 -21.56
CA ARG A 509 -15.29 -15.73 -20.90
C ARG A 509 -16.24 -16.93 -20.97
N ARG A 510 -17.56 -16.71 -20.93
CA ARG A 510 -18.55 -17.78 -21.16
C ARG A 510 -18.42 -18.36 -22.57
N ASN A 511 -18.24 -17.52 -23.58
CA ASN A 511 -18.03 -17.98 -24.96
C ASN A 511 -16.70 -18.73 -25.09
N GLU A 512 -15.61 -18.19 -24.56
CA GLU A 512 -14.29 -18.85 -24.61
C GLU A 512 -14.32 -20.21 -23.89
N ASN A 513 -14.97 -20.31 -22.71
CA ASN A 513 -15.13 -21.59 -22.01
C ASN A 513 -15.93 -22.62 -22.83
N ARG A 514 -16.89 -22.17 -23.65
CA ARG A 514 -17.63 -23.04 -24.58
C ARG A 514 -16.72 -23.53 -25.71
N LEU A 515 -15.84 -22.67 -26.23
CA LEU A 515 -14.85 -23.03 -27.25
C LEU A 515 -13.80 -23.99 -26.68
N ASP A 516 -13.26 -23.74 -25.50
CA ASP A 516 -12.29 -24.62 -24.82
C ASP A 516 -12.87 -26.01 -24.58
N LYS A 517 -14.14 -26.12 -24.18
CA LYS A 517 -14.84 -27.41 -24.02
C LYS A 517 -15.04 -28.15 -25.35
N ALA A 518 -15.25 -27.41 -26.44
CA ALA A 518 -15.49 -28.00 -27.76
C ALA A 518 -14.19 -28.43 -28.45
N ASN A 519 -13.13 -27.64 -28.30
CA ASN A 519 -11.87 -27.80 -29.03
C ASN A 519 -10.77 -28.47 -28.20
N GLY A 520 -10.97 -28.61 -26.88
CA GLY A 520 -9.95 -29.04 -25.93
C GLY A 520 -9.09 -27.86 -25.45
N ILE A 521 -8.57 -27.98 -24.23
CA ILE A 521 -7.63 -26.99 -23.66
C ILE A 521 -6.24 -27.30 -24.20
N VAL A 522 -5.60 -26.31 -24.83
CA VAL A 522 -4.20 -26.42 -25.23
C VAL A 522 -3.34 -26.21 -23.98
N VAL A 523 -2.61 -27.25 -23.59
CA VAL A 523 -1.58 -27.18 -22.54
C VAL A 523 -0.23 -27.19 -23.25
N LEU A 524 0.65 -26.26 -22.90
CA LEU A 524 2.04 -26.30 -23.34
C LEU A 524 2.69 -27.47 -22.59
N ASP A 525 2.92 -28.58 -23.29
CA ASP A 525 3.62 -29.74 -22.74
C ASP A 525 5.13 -29.45 -22.75
N ASP A 526 5.88 -29.98 -21.76
CA ASP A 526 7.32 -29.75 -21.54
C ASP A 526 8.24 -30.32 -22.65
N SER A 527 7.70 -30.62 -23.83
CA SER A 527 8.45 -31.08 -24.99
C SER A 527 8.79 -29.92 -25.94
N ALA A 528 9.82 -29.15 -25.60
CA ALA A 528 10.67 -28.44 -26.55
C ALA A 528 12.09 -28.25 -26.00
#